data_AF-A0A534QDT2-F1
#
_entry.id   AF-A0A534QDT2-F1
#
_cell.length_a   1.000
_cell.length_b   1.000
_cell.length_c   1.000
_cell.angle_alpha   90.00
_cell.angle_beta   90.00
_cell.angle_gamma   90.00
#
_symmetry.space_group_name_H-M   'P 1'
#
loop_
_entity.id
_entity.type
_entity.pdbx_description
1 polymer ?
#
loop_
_entity_poly.entity_id
_entity_poly.type
_entity_poly.pdbx_seq_one_letter_code
_entity_poly.pdbx_strand_id
1 'polypeptide(L)'
;MADSKRSAVLTVLAVLFALAAIEDLLKPFHLEGPTTGLVFFGTRLAGISNATLGPLLGIFLLIYAAGIWQMRRYAIYLAYVYAIYVAINLLLFTATNPRPASQSEMIFGIVYSILALALTWGAAISLTRSKAELT
;
A
#
# COMPACT_ATOMS: atom_id res chain seq x y z
N MET A 1 -9.11 -30.52 -8.80
CA MET A 1 -9.03 -29.14 -8.28
C MET A 1 -8.94 -28.25 -9.49
N ALA A 2 -9.89 -27.33 -9.70
CA ALA A 2 -9.83 -26.41 -10.82
C ALA A 2 -8.54 -25.58 -10.72
N ASP A 3 -7.78 -25.47 -11.80
CA ASP A 3 -6.65 -24.55 -11.90
C ASP A 3 -7.16 -23.15 -11.58
N SER A 4 -6.95 -22.71 -10.33
CA SER A 4 -7.24 -21.34 -9.95
C SER A 4 -6.26 -20.48 -10.72
N LYS A 5 -6.77 -19.74 -11.71
CA LYS A 5 -5.98 -18.76 -12.47
C LYS A 5 -5.17 -17.82 -11.56
N ARG A 6 -5.59 -17.64 -10.30
CA ARG A 6 -4.97 -16.79 -9.29
C ARG A 6 -4.35 -17.61 -8.15
N SER A 7 -3.08 -17.37 -7.88
CA SER A 7 -2.35 -17.99 -6.77
C SER A 7 -2.87 -17.53 -5.39
N ALA A 8 -2.61 -18.32 -4.36
CA ALA A 8 -2.95 -17.97 -2.97
C ALA A 8 -2.29 -16.65 -2.55
N VAL A 9 -1.04 -16.41 -2.93
CA VAL A 9 -0.29 -15.18 -2.64
C VAL A 9 -0.99 -13.95 -3.21
N LEU A 10 -1.40 -13.98 -4.49
CA LEU A 10 -2.11 -12.87 -5.12
C LEU A 10 -3.49 -12.64 -4.49
N THR A 11 -4.14 -13.71 -4.01
CA THR A 11 -5.40 -13.59 -3.27
C THR A 11 -5.21 -12.88 -1.94
N VAL A 12 -4.19 -13.26 -1.16
CA VAL A 12 -3.85 -12.60 0.12
C VAL A 12 -3.51 -11.12 -0.13
N LEU A 13 -2.67 -10.83 -1.13
CA LEU A 13 -2.30 -9.46 -1.47
C LEU A 13 -3.51 -8.61 -1.89
N ALA A 14 -4.42 -9.15 -2.71
CA ALA A 14 -5.64 -8.44 -3.09
C ALA A 14 -6.49 -8.07 -1.87
N VAL A 15 -6.64 -8.99 -0.91
CA VAL A 15 -7.37 -8.73 0.33
C VAL A 15 -6.66 -7.68 1.18
N LEU A 16 -5.34 -7.79 1.35
CA LEU A 16 -4.56 -6.81 2.12
C LEU A 16 -4.66 -5.40 1.52
N PHE A 17 -4.54 -5.27 0.19
CA PHE A 17 -4.72 -3.96 -0.48
C PHE A 17 -6.16 -3.45 -0.40
N ALA A 18 -7.16 -4.33 -0.43
CA ALA A 18 -8.55 -3.93 -0.24
C ALA A 18 -8.80 -3.44 1.20
N LEU A 19 -8.21 -4.08 2.21
CA LEU A 19 -8.31 -3.62 3.61
C LEU A 19 -7.61 -2.27 3.79
N ALA A 20 -6.40 -2.11 3.25
CA ALA A 20 -5.70 -0.83 3.26
C ALA A 20 -6.49 0.27 2.53
N ALA A 21 -7.13 -0.07 1.41
CA ALA A 21 -8.01 0.86 0.69
C ALA A 21 -9.19 1.32 1.54
N ILE A 22 -9.83 0.40 2.28
CA ILE A 22 -10.95 0.73 3.17
C ILE A 22 -10.48 1.63 4.31
N GLU A 23 -9.34 1.33 4.93
CA GLU A 23 -8.73 2.19 5.95
C GLU A 23 -8.52 3.62 5.40
N ASP A 24 -7.89 3.74 4.23
CA ASP A 24 -7.62 5.03 3.58
C ASP A 24 -8.90 5.79 3.19
N LEU A 25 -9.94 5.10 2.76
CA LEU A 25 -11.27 5.67 2.47
C LEU A 25 -11.97 6.20 3.72
N LEU A 26 -11.69 5.61 4.88
CA LEU A 26 -12.31 5.97 6.14
C LEU A 26 -11.59 7.12 6.87
N LYS A 27 -10.45 7.60 6.35
CA LYS A 27 -9.72 8.78 6.86
C LYS A 27 -10.56 10.01 7.17
N PRO A 28 -11.58 10.39 6.36
CA PRO A 28 -12.43 11.55 6.64
C PRO A 28 -13.23 11.43 7.94
N PHE A 29 -13.48 10.21 8.41
CA PHE A 29 -14.26 9.97 9.62
C PHE A 29 -13.42 10.09 10.90
N HIS A 30 -12.10 10.30 10.79
CA HIS A 30 -11.19 10.46 11.93
C HIS A 30 -11.36 9.34 12.98
N LEU A 31 -11.61 8.11 12.52
CA LEU A 31 -11.69 6.92 13.38
C LEU A 31 -10.31 6.54 13.95
N GLU A 32 -9.27 7.11 13.35
CA GLU A 32 -7.88 6.95 13.76
C GLU A 32 -7.53 7.99 14.84
N GLY A 33 -6.60 7.65 15.73
CA GLY A 33 -6.10 8.59 16.73
C GLY A 33 -5.42 9.82 16.10
N PRO A 34 -5.16 10.89 16.88
CA PRO A 34 -4.59 12.15 16.39
C PRO A 34 -3.17 12.01 15.79
N THR A 35 -2.53 10.85 15.95
CA THR A 35 -1.19 10.55 15.46
C THR A 35 -1.18 9.71 14.19
N THR A 36 -2.34 9.26 13.71
CA THR A 36 -2.49 8.38 12.57
C THR A 36 -2.91 9.19 11.35
N GLY A 37 -2.10 9.15 10.29
CA GLY A 37 -2.32 9.95 9.09
C GLY A 37 -1.54 9.41 7.92
N LEU A 38 -2.06 9.61 6.71
CA LEU A 38 -1.39 9.21 5.48
C LEU A 38 -0.04 9.90 5.39
N VAL A 39 1.02 9.12 5.20
CA VAL A 39 2.32 9.68 4.81
C VAL A 39 2.30 9.85 3.30
N PHE A 40 2.39 11.10 2.84
CA PHE A 40 2.41 11.45 1.42
C PHE A 40 3.67 12.25 1.13
N PHE A 41 4.53 11.70 0.26
CA PHE A 41 5.88 12.19 -0.01
C PHE A 41 6.68 12.55 1.26
N GLY A 42 6.69 11.63 2.22
CA GLY A 42 7.46 11.75 3.46
C GLY A 42 6.84 12.66 4.52
N THR A 43 5.73 13.34 4.24
CA THR A 43 5.03 14.17 5.23
C THR A 43 3.80 13.44 5.74
N ARG A 44 3.65 13.33 7.06
CA ARG A 44 2.42 12.83 7.67
C ARG A 44 1.34 13.90 7.56
N LEU A 45 0.28 13.59 6.83
CA LEU A 45 -0.85 14.49 6.63
C LEU A 45 -1.77 14.49 7.86
N ALA A 46 -2.43 15.63 8.08
CA ALA A 46 -3.42 15.82 9.14
C ALA A 46 -4.57 16.72 8.66
N GLY A 47 -5.74 16.61 9.29
CA GLY A 47 -6.91 17.42 8.95
C GLY A 47 -7.36 17.26 7.49
N ILE A 48 -7.59 18.38 6.79
CA ILE A 48 -8.20 18.40 5.46
C ILE A 48 -7.35 17.66 4.41
N SER A 49 -6.02 17.76 4.48
CA SER A 49 -5.14 17.09 3.52
C SER A 49 -5.22 15.57 3.64
N ASN A 50 -5.27 15.05 4.88
CA ASN A 50 -5.48 13.63 5.13
C ASN A 50 -6.88 13.16 4.71
N ALA A 51 -7.91 13.95 5.02
CA ALA A 51 -9.29 13.66 4.64
C ALA A 51 -9.54 13.69 3.12
N THR A 52 -8.64 14.29 2.35
CA THR A 52 -8.75 14.35 0.88
C THR A 52 -7.85 13.33 0.18
N LEU A 53 -6.55 13.32 0.52
CA LEU A 53 -5.57 12.44 -0.11
C LEU A 53 -5.71 10.99 0.35
N GLY A 54 -6.19 10.76 1.57
CA GLY A 54 -6.53 9.42 2.07
C GLY A 54 -7.51 8.70 1.15
N PRO A 55 -8.74 9.22 0.95
CA PRO A 55 -9.70 8.60 0.06
C PRO A 55 -9.22 8.44 -1.38
N LEU A 56 -8.43 9.38 -1.91
CA LEU A 56 -7.85 9.25 -3.25
C LEU A 56 -6.90 8.05 -3.35
N LEU A 57 -6.02 7.87 -2.37
CA LEU A 57 -5.15 6.70 -2.30
C LEU A 57 -5.97 5.41 -2.08
N GLY A 58 -7.00 5.48 -1.25
CA GLY A 58 -7.91 4.37 -1.02
C GLY A 58 -8.62 3.93 -2.30
N ILE A 59 -9.14 4.86 -3.12
CA ILE A 59 -9.73 4.55 -4.43
C ILE A 59 -8.69 3.90 -5.34
N PHE A 60 -7.47 4.45 -5.41
CA PHE A 60 -6.38 3.88 -6.20
C PHE A 60 -6.08 2.43 -5.76
N LEU A 61 -5.98 2.18 -4.46
CA LEU A 61 -5.74 0.85 -3.91
C LEU A 61 -6.90 -0.11 -4.15
N LEU A 62 -8.14 0.37 -4.12
CA LEU A 62 -9.33 -0.44 -4.40
C LEU A 62 -9.37 -0.88 -5.87
N ILE A 63 -9.05 0.02 -6.81
CA ILE A 63 -8.90 -0.30 -8.23
C ILE A 63 -7.76 -1.31 -8.43
N TYR A 64 -6.64 -1.11 -7.74
CA TYR A 64 -5.51 -2.04 -7.80
C TYR A 64 -5.88 -3.43 -7.27
N ALA A 65 -6.51 -3.50 -6.10
CA ALA A 65 -6.98 -4.75 -5.50
C ALA A 65 -7.99 -5.47 -6.40
N ALA A 66 -8.94 -4.73 -7.00
CA ALA A 66 -9.87 -5.28 -7.98
C ALA A 66 -9.15 -5.81 -9.23
N GLY A 67 -8.11 -5.13 -9.69
CA GLY A 67 -7.25 -5.57 -10.79
C GLY A 67 -6.52 -6.88 -10.47
N ILE A 68 -5.96 -7.02 -9.27
CA ILE A 68 -5.35 -8.29 -8.81
C ILE A 68 -6.43 -9.37 -8.73
N TRP A 69 -7.57 -9.07 -8.11
CA TRP A 69 -8.64 -10.04 -7.91
C TRP A 69 -9.15 -10.58 -9.25
N GLN A 70 -9.37 -9.72 -10.21
CA GLN A 70 -9.87 -10.10 -11.53
C GLN A 70 -8.74 -10.56 -12.48
N MET A 71 -7.49 -10.62 -12.03
CA MET A 71 -6.31 -10.95 -12.84
C MET A 71 -6.25 -10.12 -14.13
N ARG A 72 -6.38 -8.80 -13.97
CA ARG A 72 -6.33 -7.84 -15.08
C ARG A 72 -4.90 -7.42 -15.35
N ARG A 73 -4.54 -7.29 -16.62
CA ARG A 73 -3.19 -6.90 -17.04
C ARG A 73 -2.80 -5.51 -16.57
N TYR A 74 -3.77 -4.59 -16.39
CA TYR A 74 -3.48 -3.25 -15.88
C TYR A 74 -2.93 -3.25 -14.44
N ALA A 75 -3.21 -4.30 -13.65
CA ALA A 75 -2.75 -4.39 -12.27
C ALA A 75 -1.23 -4.38 -12.16
N ILE A 76 -0.51 -4.87 -13.18
CA ILE A 76 0.96 -4.80 -13.22
C ILE A 76 1.43 -3.34 -13.16
N TYR A 77 0.81 -2.44 -13.94
CA TYR A 77 1.22 -1.04 -13.96
C TYR A 77 0.96 -0.37 -12.62
N LEU A 78 -0.22 -0.61 -12.04
CA LEU A 78 -0.58 -0.09 -10.71
C LEU A 78 0.35 -0.63 -9.63
N ALA A 79 0.76 -1.90 -9.71
CA ALA A 79 1.71 -2.51 -8.78
C ALA A 79 3.04 -1.78 -8.75
N TYR A 80 3.63 -1.51 -9.91
CA TYR A 80 4.89 -0.79 -10.00
C TYR A 80 4.76 0.68 -9.59
N VAL A 81 3.69 1.36 -9.99
CA VAL A 81 3.41 2.74 -9.56
C VAL A 81 3.34 2.81 -8.03
N TYR A 82 2.60 1.90 -7.41
CA TYR A 82 2.45 1.87 -5.97
C TYR A 82 3.76 1.49 -5.25
N ALA A 83 4.49 0.48 -5.73
CA ALA A 83 5.75 0.07 -5.13
C ALA A 83 6.82 1.17 -5.20
N ILE A 84 6.90 1.90 -6.33
CA ILE A 84 7.78 3.06 -6.48
C ILE A 84 7.34 4.19 -5.53
N TYR A 85 6.04 4.48 -5.48
CA TYR A 85 5.51 5.47 -4.54
C TYR A 85 5.89 5.14 -3.10
N VAL A 86 5.66 3.90 -2.63
CA VAL A 86 5.99 3.48 -1.27
C VAL A 86 7.50 3.61 -1.00
N ALA A 87 8.35 3.21 -1.94
CA ALA A 87 9.80 3.34 -1.79
C ALA A 87 10.25 4.80 -1.65
N ILE A 88 9.77 5.69 -2.54
CA ILE A 88 10.05 7.12 -2.47
C ILE A 88 9.51 7.71 -1.16
N ASN A 89 8.29 7.33 -0.78
CA ASN A 89 7.63 7.82 0.42
C ASN A 89 8.40 7.44 1.69
N LEU A 90 8.92 6.21 1.78
CA LEU A 90 9.77 5.76 2.89
C LEU A 90 11.11 6.50 2.94
N LEU A 91 11.74 6.70 1.78
CA LEU A 91 13.00 7.45 1.69
C LEU A 91 12.82 8.90 2.16
N LEU A 92 11.78 9.57 1.66
CA LEU A 92 11.46 10.95 2.07
C LEU A 92 11.05 11.00 3.54
N PHE A 93 10.25 10.06 4.03
CA PHE A 93 9.87 10.02 5.44
C PHE A 93 11.10 9.93 6.34
N THR A 94 12.05 9.07 6.00
CA THR A 94 13.29 8.89 6.75
C THR A 94 14.20 10.12 6.68
N ALA A 95 14.21 10.83 5.55
CA ALA A 95 15.05 12.01 5.34
C ALA A 95 14.48 13.29 5.99
N THR A 96 13.16 13.42 6.08
CA THR A 96 12.49 14.67 6.48
C THR A 96 12.02 14.65 7.94
N ASN A 97 11.76 13.47 8.52
CA ASN A 97 11.23 13.38 9.89
C ASN A 97 12.34 13.22 10.93
N PRO A 98 12.09 13.66 12.19
CA PRO A 98 13.02 13.47 13.29
C PRO A 98 13.39 11.99 13.46
N ARG A 99 14.62 11.75 13.93
CA ARG A 99 15.03 10.39 14.32
C ARG A 99 14.10 9.85 15.41
N PRO A 100 13.86 8.53 15.44
CA PRO A 100 13.05 7.90 16.49
C PRO A 100 13.51 8.33 17.88
N ALA A 101 12.57 8.69 18.75
CA ALA A 101 12.87 9.12 20.12
C ALA A 101 13.19 7.94 21.03
N SER A 102 12.78 6.73 20.64
CA SER A 102 12.92 5.50 21.41
C SER A 102 13.38 4.32 20.54
N GLN A 103 13.96 3.30 21.18
CA GLN A 103 14.38 2.07 20.51
C GLN A 103 13.17 1.30 19.92
N SER A 104 12.02 1.34 20.59
CA SER A 104 10.78 0.73 20.11
C SER A 104 10.28 1.39 18.82
N GLU A 105 10.28 2.72 18.74
CA GLU A 105 9.94 3.45 17.51
C GLU A 105 10.89 3.10 16.36
N MET A 106 12.20 2.97 16.65
CA MET A 106 13.19 2.58 15.65
C MET A 106 12.92 1.16 15.12
N ILE A 107 12.68 0.19 16.00
CA ILE A 107 12.36 -1.19 15.61
C ILE A 107 11.07 -1.22 14.80
N PHE A 108 10.04 -0.53 15.25
CA PHE A 108 8.77 -0.43 14.52
C PHE A 108 8.98 0.13 13.11
N GLY A 109 9.72 1.24 12.97
CA GLY A 109 10.00 1.85 11.66
C GLY A 109 10.77 0.92 10.72
N ILE A 110 11.75 0.17 11.22
CA ILE A 110 12.51 -0.81 10.43
C ILE A 110 11.59 -1.94 9.97
N VAL A 111 10.84 -2.57 10.89
CA VAL A 111 9.93 -3.67 10.57
C VAL A 111 8.86 -3.22 9.58
N TYR A 112 8.27 -2.05 9.80
CA TYR A 112 7.31 -1.44 8.90
C TYR A 112 7.88 -1.25 7.50
N SER A 113 9.09 -0.69 7.39
CA SER A 113 9.74 -0.44 6.09
C SER A 113 10.02 -1.73 5.32
N ILE A 114 10.50 -2.77 6.02
CA ILE A 114 10.74 -4.09 5.41
C ILE A 114 9.42 -4.69 4.91
N LEU A 115 8.38 -4.71 5.73
CA LEU A 115 7.08 -5.26 5.36
C LEU A 115 6.44 -4.49 4.20
N ALA A 116 6.48 -3.15 4.25
CA ALA A 116 5.95 -2.30 3.20
C ALA A 116 6.63 -2.55 1.85
N LEU A 117 7.96 -2.63 1.82
CA LEU A 117 8.71 -2.95 0.61
C LEU A 117 8.44 -4.39 0.15
N ALA A 118 8.47 -5.36 1.05
CA ALA A 118 8.25 -6.77 0.72
C ALA A 118 6.85 -7.01 0.13
N LEU A 119 5.80 -6.44 0.71
CA LEU A 119 4.43 -6.60 0.23
C LEU A 119 4.20 -5.91 -1.13
N THR A 120 4.69 -4.67 -1.29
CA THR A 120 4.48 -3.90 -2.51
C THR A 120 5.28 -4.44 -3.70
N TRP A 121 6.58 -4.68 -3.52
CA TRP A 121 7.42 -5.29 -4.55
C TRP A 121 7.11 -6.76 -4.78
N GLY A 122 6.77 -7.50 -3.71
CA GLY A 122 6.30 -8.87 -3.82
C GLY A 122 5.07 -8.97 -4.71
N ALA A 123 4.09 -8.07 -4.55
CA ALA A 123 2.92 -8.02 -5.42
C ALA A 123 3.27 -7.73 -6.88
N ALA A 124 4.13 -6.73 -7.13
CA ALA A 124 4.57 -6.39 -8.50
C ALA A 124 5.27 -7.57 -9.18
N ILE A 125 6.16 -8.26 -8.46
CA ILE A 125 6.89 -9.43 -8.97
C ILE A 125 5.93 -10.59 -9.21
N SER A 126 5.04 -10.90 -8.26
CA SER A 126 4.06 -11.98 -8.39
C SER A 126 3.11 -11.77 -9.57
N LEU A 127 2.58 -10.56 -9.77
CA LEU A 127 1.74 -10.24 -10.94
C LEU A 127 2.51 -10.36 -12.25
N THR A 128 3.76 -9.90 -12.27
CA THR A 128 4.61 -9.97 -13.47
C THR A 128 4.93 -11.41 -13.84
N ARG A 129 5.16 -12.29 -12.84
CA ARG A 129 5.34 -13.73 -13.06
C ARG A 129 4.07 -14.40 -13.59
N SER A 130 2.89 -13.98 -13.12
CA SER A 130 1.58 -14.44 -13.62
C SER A 130 1.11 -13.71 -14.89
N LYS A 131 1.96 -12.91 -15.57
CA LYS A 131 1.54 -12.07 -16.71
C LYS A 131 0.85 -12.84 -17.84
N ALA A 132 1.24 -14.09 -18.07
CA ALA A 132 0.63 -14.95 -19.10
C ALA A 132 -0.83 -15.34 -18.78
N GLU A 133 -1.21 -15.28 -17.50
CA GLU A 133 -2.54 -15.67 -17.00
C GLU A 133 -3.49 -14.47 -16.91
N LEU A 134 -2.97 -13.25 -17.12
CA LEU A 134 -3.74 -12.01 -17.02
C LEU A 134 -4.58 -11.76 -18.27
N THR A 135 -5.77 -11.21 -18.04
CA THR A 135 -6.73 -10.79 -19.07
C THR A 135 -6.63 -9.32 -19.42
#